data_AF-A0A8G0LKC1-F1
#
_entry.id   AF-A0A8G0LKC1-F1
#
_cell.length_a   1.000
_cell.length_b   1.000
_cell.length_c   1.000
_cell.angle_alpha   90.00
_cell.angle_beta   90.00
_cell.angle_gamma   90.00
#
_symmetry.space_group_name_H-M   'P 1'
#
loop_
_entity.id
_entity.type
_entity.pdbx_description
1 polymer ?
#
loop_
_entity_poly.entity_id
_entity_poly.type
_entity_poly.pdbx_seq_one_letter_code
_entity_poly.pdbx_strand_id
1 'polypeptide(L)'
;MAWTKTIAYMLATCSLWLPTNADNVWPNEATDELEKMLFEQQNPFESSLATFAVPCSASGLAIGRGFGAEWIRNAYHDMATADVQAGTGGIDASIVFEKDRPENPGAGFQETLDFFRPRYTTRSSLADLFAMGAVFGVGGCSNGNIILPYRAGRVDATGPGPSGVPEPQEDLATHTAKFVKQGFNTTEMIALVACGHTVGGVHGVDFPEIVPNPQPPPVTGPFGNDNTVFFDTTTSNFDNQVAREFVANISQNPLAFGHNETTRSDFRIFNADGGDMISRMAESLDFFSQTCATLLERMINTVPPSVKLTDVLQPLPVKPRKWSIDVNADKTLTVSLTLRIVDTLLGGGIQALVKPVSRTGAALPATSPVVIGNISTSTCDYPNCGPSFVYLDYSINIPAEQGISSFTIDITDGSGKTTTYNNGGTGFPLSDAVQPQMSLSTQTTKTVNGVTLQQLNVTAAVYNADQYTNISLIVPQPSNFSATISPWVAEVAPMKASGKIAGTNYTLYTGSWLASNESAPQHPFDVLATGPQGSASSTFNSWGDVPFVL
;
A
#
# COMPACT_ATOMS: atom_id res chain seq x y z
N MET A 1 -0.51 -28.90 -30.57
CA MET A 1 -0.09 -30.20 -30.00
C MET A 1 1.04 -29.93 -29.01
N ALA A 2 1.05 -30.67 -27.90
CA ALA A 2 1.84 -30.51 -26.66
C ALA A 2 1.43 -29.28 -25.80
N TRP A 3 0.42 -29.35 -24.92
CA TRP A 3 0.41 -29.95 -23.56
C TRP A 3 1.53 -29.45 -22.64
N THR A 4 1.21 -28.47 -21.81
CA THR A 4 1.76 -28.36 -20.44
C THR A 4 0.59 -28.14 -19.49
N LYS A 5 0.32 -29.17 -18.70
CA LYS A 5 -0.68 -29.17 -17.62
C LYS A 5 -0.17 -28.25 -16.51
N THR A 6 -0.71 -27.04 -16.42
CA THR A 6 -0.60 -26.25 -15.19
C THR A 6 -1.44 -26.96 -14.14
N ILE A 7 -0.79 -27.56 -13.14
CA ILE A 7 -1.48 -28.02 -11.93
C ILE A 7 -1.94 -26.75 -11.22
N ALA A 8 -3.19 -26.35 -11.45
CA ALA A 8 -3.87 -25.42 -10.58
C ALA A 8 -4.00 -26.12 -9.22
N TYR A 9 -3.18 -25.71 -8.25
CA TYR A 9 -3.52 -25.98 -6.87
C TYR A 9 -4.83 -25.23 -6.62
N MET A 10 -5.94 -25.97 -6.56
CA MET A 10 -7.08 -25.50 -5.80
C MET A 10 -6.54 -25.31 -4.38
N LEU A 11 -6.32 -24.06 -3.98
CA LEU A 11 -6.35 -23.70 -2.58
C LEU A 11 -7.63 -24.33 -2.04
N ALA A 12 -7.48 -25.34 -1.18
CA ALA A 12 -8.58 -25.85 -0.41
C ALA A 12 -9.06 -24.65 0.40
N THR A 13 -10.11 -24.00 -0.10
CA THR A 13 -10.82 -22.97 0.61
C THR A 13 -11.21 -23.59 1.93
N CYS A 14 -10.53 -23.18 3.00
CA CYS A 14 -11.09 -23.21 4.34
C CYS A 14 -12.54 -22.74 4.19
N SER A 15 -13.49 -23.45 4.78
CA SER A 15 -14.90 -23.08 4.77
C SER A 15 -15.02 -21.59 5.08
N LEU A 16 -15.15 -20.77 4.04
CA LEU A 16 -15.36 -19.35 4.15
C LEU A 16 -16.78 -19.22 4.67
N TRP A 17 -16.90 -19.12 5.99
CA TRP A 17 -17.98 -18.35 6.58
C TRP A 17 -17.76 -16.92 6.07
N LEU A 18 -18.37 -16.61 4.93
CA LEU A 18 -18.62 -15.23 4.53
C LEU A 18 -19.80 -14.78 5.41
N PRO A 19 -19.59 -13.96 6.46
CA PRO A 19 -20.71 -13.28 7.06
C PRO A 19 -21.42 -12.47 5.96
N THR A 20 -22.72 -12.67 5.82
CA THR A 20 -23.57 -12.01 4.82
C THR A 20 -23.89 -10.55 5.16
N ASN A 21 -22.98 -9.87 5.87
CA ASN A 21 -22.87 -8.43 6.01
C ASN A 21 -21.37 -8.13 6.06
N ALA A 22 -20.89 -7.23 5.20
CA ALA A 22 -19.50 -6.84 5.10
C ALA A 22 -19.08 -6.00 6.31
N ASP A 23 -19.00 -6.62 7.49
CA ASP A 23 -18.33 -5.99 8.62
C ASP A 23 -16.84 -5.90 8.28
N ASN A 24 -16.28 -4.68 8.35
CA ASN A 24 -14.84 -4.45 8.26
C ASN A 24 -14.20 -5.12 9.49
N VAL A 25 -13.74 -6.36 9.33
CA VAL A 25 -13.18 -7.21 10.39
C VAL A 25 -11.72 -7.56 10.11
N TRP A 26 -10.98 -7.85 11.17
CA TRP A 26 -9.60 -8.32 11.13
C TRP A 26 -9.51 -9.84 11.37
N PRO A 27 -8.61 -10.57 10.69
CA PRO A 27 -7.81 -10.12 9.57
C PRO A 27 -8.61 -10.11 8.26
N ASN A 28 -8.23 -9.21 7.35
CA ASN A 28 -8.69 -9.15 5.98
C ASN A 28 -7.49 -9.02 5.04
N GLU A 29 -7.17 -10.10 4.33
CA GLU A 29 -6.01 -10.17 3.43
C GLU A 29 -6.04 -9.15 2.28
N ALA A 30 -7.24 -8.71 1.87
CA ALA A 30 -7.40 -7.78 0.77
C ALA A 30 -7.22 -6.31 1.16
N THR A 31 -7.38 -5.97 2.44
CA THR A 31 -7.42 -4.56 2.88
C THR A 31 -6.44 -4.23 4.00
N ASP A 32 -6.04 -5.18 4.84
CA ASP A 32 -5.29 -4.87 6.06
C ASP A 32 -3.92 -4.24 5.82
N GLU A 33 -3.23 -4.67 4.77
CA GLU A 33 -1.91 -4.18 4.40
C GLU A 33 -2.00 -2.76 3.79
N LEU A 34 -3.03 -2.50 2.99
CA LEU A 34 -3.30 -1.20 2.39
C LEU A 34 -3.83 -0.19 3.42
N GLU A 35 -4.71 -0.63 4.33
CA GLU A 35 -5.24 0.17 5.45
C GLU A 35 -4.12 0.62 6.39
N LYS A 36 -3.16 -0.28 6.66
CA LYS A 36 -1.93 0.05 7.37
C LYS A 36 -1.16 1.16 6.65
N MET A 37 -0.84 0.99 5.36
CA MET A 37 -0.04 1.97 4.62
C MET A 37 -0.74 3.33 4.54
N LEU A 38 -2.06 3.34 4.41
CA LEU A 38 -2.86 4.55 4.27
C LEU A 38 -2.92 5.38 5.55
N PHE A 39 -3.16 4.74 6.71
CA PHE A 39 -3.45 5.45 7.97
C PHE A 39 -2.33 5.37 9.01
N GLU A 40 -1.55 4.28 9.06
CA GLU A 40 -0.50 4.07 10.06
C GLU A 40 0.85 4.62 9.54
N GLN A 41 0.89 5.85 9.00
CA GLN A 41 2.10 6.37 8.33
C GLN A 41 3.27 6.57 9.31
N GLN A 42 3.04 7.17 10.49
CA GLN A 42 4.09 7.37 11.51
C GLN A 42 4.08 6.29 12.60
N ASN A 43 4.00 5.02 12.22
CA ASN A 43 3.92 3.90 13.16
C ASN A 43 5.31 3.50 13.72
N PRO A 44 5.38 2.82 14.89
CA PRO A 44 6.65 2.44 15.51
C PRO A 44 7.35 1.21 14.88
N PHE A 45 6.78 0.60 13.84
CA PHE A 45 7.24 -0.68 13.30
C PHE A 45 7.95 -0.57 11.96
N GLU A 46 7.51 0.35 11.10
CA GLU A 46 7.96 0.45 9.71
C GLU A 46 7.89 1.89 9.21
N SER A 47 8.71 2.21 8.20
CA SER A 47 8.67 3.52 7.54
C SER A 47 7.38 3.72 6.73
N SER A 48 7.00 4.98 6.50
CA SER A 48 5.86 5.34 5.64
C SER A 48 6.29 5.56 4.19
N LEU A 49 5.40 5.22 3.25
CA LEU A 49 5.53 5.66 1.86
C LEU A 49 5.21 7.15 1.72
N ALA A 50 4.22 7.66 2.46
CA ALA A 50 3.81 9.06 2.37
C ALA A 50 4.94 10.04 2.73
N THR A 51 5.91 9.64 3.56
CA THR A 51 7.08 10.47 3.92
C THR A 51 7.91 10.95 2.71
N PHE A 52 7.84 10.24 1.57
CA PHE A 52 8.49 10.69 0.34
C PHE A 52 7.74 11.85 -0.32
N ALA A 53 6.40 11.87 -0.24
CA ALA A 53 5.59 12.93 -0.82
C ALA A 53 5.25 14.06 0.17
N VAL A 54 5.65 13.95 1.43
CA VAL A 54 5.20 14.83 2.53
C VAL A 54 6.38 15.31 3.39
N PRO A 55 6.58 16.63 3.54
CA PRO A 55 5.84 17.73 2.90
C PRO A 55 6.09 17.75 1.39
N CYS A 56 5.20 18.40 0.64
CA CYS A 56 5.29 18.53 -0.82
C CYS A 56 6.50 19.35 -1.23
N SER A 57 7.63 18.67 -1.32
CA SER A 57 8.95 19.26 -1.44
C SER A 57 9.77 18.51 -2.48
N ALA A 58 10.96 19.03 -2.75
CA ALA A 58 11.84 18.43 -3.73
C ALA A 58 12.18 16.99 -3.34
N SER A 59 12.18 16.06 -4.31
CA SER A 59 12.41 14.63 -4.06
C SER A 59 13.83 14.30 -3.57
N GLY A 60 14.76 15.25 -3.70
CA GLY A 60 16.17 15.03 -3.41
C GLY A 60 16.89 14.15 -4.46
N LEU A 61 16.18 13.68 -5.50
CA LEU A 61 16.76 12.88 -6.58
C LEU A 61 17.47 13.77 -7.62
N ALA A 62 16.89 14.93 -7.92
CA ALA A 62 17.54 16.03 -8.64
C ALA A 62 16.86 17.36 -8.31
N ILE A 63 17.52 18.48 -8.61
CA ILE A 63 16.93 19.81 -8.49
C ILE A 63 15.80 19.94 -9.52
N GLY A 64 14.64 20.42 -9.08
CA GLY A 64 13.46 20.61 -9.94
C GLY A 64 12.48 19.44 -9.95
N ARG A 65 12.72 18.40 -9.14
CA ARG A 65 11.91 17.18 -9.04
C ARG A 65 11.08 17.15 -7.76
N GLY A 66 9.94 16.48 -7.76
CA GLY A 66 9.06 16.38 -6.58
C GLY A 66 8.18 15.14 -6.60
N PHE A 67 8.23 14.34 -5.53
CA PHE A 67 7.51 13.07 -5.45
C PHE A 67 5.98 13.23 -5.59
N GLY A 68 5.41 14.29 -5.00
CA GLY A 68 3.98 14.56 -5.14
C GLY A 68 3.55 14.72 -6.59
N ALA A 69 4.28 15.51 -7.38
CA ALA A 69 4.04 15.67 -8.82
C ALA A 69 4.27 14.36 -9.59
N GLU A 70 5.38 13.68 -9.32
CA GLU A 70 5.74 12.43 -10.00
C GLU A 70 4.71 11.32 -9.77
N TRP A 71 4.17 11.19 -8.55
CA TRP A 71 3.18 10.17 -8.24
C TRP A 71 1.79 10.49 -8.79
N ILE A 72 1.38 11.77 -8.80
CA ILE A 72 0.17 12.21 -9.51
C ILE A 72 0.31 11.91 -11.01
N ARG A 73 1.46 12.26 -11.61
CA ARG A 73 1.75 11.96 -13.02
C ARG A 73 1.76 10.46 -13.29
N ASN A 74 2.41 9.65 -12.45
CA ASN A 74 2.47 8.20 -12.61
C ASN A 74 1.06 7.59 -12.61
N ALA A 75 0.21 7.96 -11.66
CA ALA A 75 -1.17 7.49 -11.59
C ALA A 75 -2.00 7.95 -12.80
N TYR A 76 -1.83 9.19 -13.26
CA TYR A 76 -2.52 9.67 -14.46
C TYR A 76 -2.08 8.91 -15.71
N HIS A 77 -0.78 8.73 -15.94
CA HIS A 77 -0.25 8.04 -17.12
C HIS A 77 -0.66 6.56 -17.16
N ASP A 78 -0.71 5.89 -16.01
CA ASP A 78 -1.25 4.54 -15.89
C ASP A 78 -2.73 4.50 -16.29
N MET A 79 -3.53 5.43 -15.74
CA MET A 79 -4.95 5.56 -16.04
C MET A 79 -5.23 5.95 -17.50
N ALA A 80 -4.42 6.82 -18.10
CA ALA A 80 -4.74 7.57 -19.31
C ALA A 80 -4.92 6.70 -20.58
N THR A 81 -4.47 5.45 -20.55
CA THR A 81 -4.69 4.45 -21.61
C THR A 81 -6.07 3.78 -21.54
N ALA A 82 -6.87 4.09 -20.51
CA ALA A 82 -8.22 3.57 -20.33
C ALA A 82 -9.12 3.76 -21.56
N ASP A 83 -9.90 2.74 -21.83
CA ASP A 83 -11.09 2.80 -22.66
C ASP A 83 -12.29 2.41 -21.80
N VAL A 84 -12.96 3.42 -21.24
CA VAL A 84 -14.07 3.21 -20.32
C VAL A 84 -15.25 2.54 -21.03
N GLN A 85 -15.43 2.79 -22.34
CA GLN A 85 -16.50 2.16 -23.12
C GLN A 85 -16.20 0.69 -23.43
N ALA A 86 -14.95 0.38 -23.80
CA ALA A 86 -14.52 -1.00 -24.03
C ALA A 86 -14.27 -1.78 -22.72
N GLY A 87 -14.14 -1.08 -21.58
CA GLY A 87 -13.89 -1.66 -20.28
C GLY A 87 -12.47 -2.18 -20.10
N THR A 88 -11.46 -1.47 -20.63
CA THR A 88 -10.03 -1.85 -20.59
C THR A 88 -9.14 -0.73 -20.06
N GLY A 89 -7.96 -1.05 -19.54
CA GLY A 89 -7.02 -0.08 -18.96
C GLY A 89 -7.54 0.55 -17.66
N GLY A 90 -7.02 1.72 -17.29
CA GLY A 90 -7.28 2.37 -16.01
C GLY A 90 -6.07 2.24 -15.09
N ILE A 91 -6.24 2.41 -13.78
CA ILE A 91 -5.14 2.14 -12.85
C ILE A 91 -4.99 0.63 -12.67
N ASP A 92 -4.13 0.04 -13.49
CA ASP A 92 -3.78 -1.38 -13.53
C ASP A 92 -2.26 -1.62 -13.50
N ALA A 93 -1.46 -0.59 -13.24
CA ALA A 93 0.00 -0.63 -13.25
C ALA A 93 0.62 -1.05 -14.60
N SER A 94 -0.11 -0.98 -15.71
CA SER A 94 0.42 -1.24 -17.05
C SER A 94 1.56 -0.29 -17.43
N ILE A 95 1.61 0.93 -16.88
CA ILE A 95 2.67 1.93 -17.13
C ILE A 95 4.08 1.36 -16.97
N VAL A 96 4.27 0.35 -16.12
CA VAL A 96 5.58 -0.26 -15.88
C VAL A 96 6.16 -0.97 -17.11
N PHE A 97 5.30 -1.35 -18.07
CA PHE A 97 5.65 -1.94 -19.36
C PHE A 97 5.77 -0.90 -20.47
N GLU A 98 5.49 0.37 -20.20
CA GLU A 98 5.23 1.40 -21.20
C GLU A 98 6.20 2.59 -21.11
N LYS A 99 7.22 2.50 -20.23
CA LYS A 99 8.17 3.57 -19.94
C LYS A 99 9.02 4.00 -21.13
N ASP A 100 9.21 3.12 -22.12
CA ASP A 100 9.97 3.41 -23.33
C ASP A 100 9.14 4.10 -24.43
N ARG A 101 7.84 4.35 -24.17
CA ARG A 101 6.96 5.00 -25.16
C ARG A 101 7.23 6.50 -25.25
N PRO A 102 7.07 7.12 -26.44
CA PRO A 102 7.22 8.56 -26.62
C PRO A 102 6.31 9.39 -25.70
N GLU A 103 5.16 8.83 -25.30
CA GLU A 103 4.18 9.47 -24.43
C GLU A 103 4.54 9.41 -22.92
N ASN A 104 5.59 8.65 -22.55
CA ASN A 104 6.04 8.42 -21.17
C ASN A 104 7.52 8.78 -20.90
N PRO A 105 8.04 9.94 -21.35
CA PRO A 105 9.44 10.30 -21.11
C PRO A 105 9.70 10.64 -19.64
N GLY A 106 10.96 10.48 -19.24
CA GLY A 106 11.49 10.85 -17.91
C GLY A 106 11.66 9.67 -16.96
N ALA A 107 12.58 9.84 -15.99
CA ALA A 107 12.96 8.78 -15.04
C ALA A 107 11.88 8.49 -13.96
N GLY A 108 10.94 9.41 -13.75
CA GLY A 108 9.98 9.38 -12.65
C GLY A 108 9.12 8.10 -12.58
N PHE A 109 8.80 7.46 -13.72
CA PHE A 109 8.04 6.20 -13.73
C PHE A 109 8.85 5.02 -13.19
N GLN A 110 10.13 4.93 -13.56
CA GLN A 110 11.03 3.90 -13.05
C GLN A 110 11.33 4.12 -11.58
N GLU A 111 11.60 5.37 -11.18
CA GLU A 111 11.86 5.70 -9.78
C GLU A 111 10.63 5.42 -8.92
N THR A 112 9.42 5.80 -9.36
CA THR A 112 8.17 5.46 -8.68
C THR A 112 8.08 3.95 -8.45
N LEU A 113 8.23 3.14 -9.50
CA LEU A 113 8.27 1.69 -9.35
C LEU A 113 9.29 1.22 -8.31
N ASP A 114 10.50 1.77 -8.29
CA ASP A 114 11.55 1.38 -7.35
C ASP A 114 11.19 1.70 -5.88
N PHE A 115 10.50 2.82 -5.62
CA PHE A 115 10.00 3.16 -4.28
C PHE A 115 8.83 2.26 -3.82
N PHE A 116 7.97 1.84 -4.75
CA PHE A 116 6.81 1.03 -4.43
C PHE A 116 7.10 -0.48 -4.42
N ARG A 117 8.13 -0.95 -5.12
CA ARG A 117 8.51 -2.38 -5.20
C ARG A 117 8.70 -3.07 -3.84
N PRO A 118 9.32 -2.46 -2.81
CA PRO A 118 9.42 -3.07 -1.48
C PRO A 118 8.07 -3.30 -0.80
N ARG A 119 7.01 -2.62 -1.26
CA ARG A 119 5.64 -2.74 -0.74
C ARG A 119 4.74 -3.56 -1.66
N TYR A 120 5.21 -4.00 -2.82
CA TYR A 120 4.48 -4.92 -3.70
C TYR A 120 4.52 -6.34 -3.14
N THR A 121 3.36 -6.90 -2.79
CA THR A 121 3.25 -8.22 -2.16
C THR A 121 1.99 -8.95 -2.65
N THR A 122 1.76 -10.17 -2.17
CA THR A 122 0.47 -10.87 -2.36
C THR A 122 -0.74 -10.15 -1.74
N ARG A 123 -0.53 -9.07 -0.98
CA ARG A 123 -1.56 -8.31 -0.25
C ARG A 123 -1.62 -6.84 -0.65
N SER A 124 -0.85 -6.45 -1.66
CA SER A 124 -0.73 -5.07 -2.12
C SER A 124 -0.25 -5.09 -3.57
N SER A 125 -1.19 -4.90 -4.52
CA SER A 125 -0.88 -4.80 -5.94
C SER A 125 -0.15 -3.49 -6.27
N LEU A 126 0.65 -3.46 -7.32
CA LEU A 126 1.30 -2.22 -7.77
C LEU A 126 0.27 -1.16 -8.18
N ALA A 127 -0.86 -1.58 -8.75
CA ALA A 127 -1.96 -0.70 -9.13
C ALA A 127 -2.58 0.00 -7.91
N ASP A 128 -2.81 -0.73 -6.81
CA ASP A 128 -3.28 -0.13 -5.55
C ASP A 128 -2.25 0.85 -4.97
N LEU A 129 -0.97 0.48 -5.05
CA LEU A 129 0.13 1.33 -4.62
C LEU A 129 0.25 2.64 -5.44
N PHE A 130 0.06 2.59 -6.77
CA PHE A 130 0.09 3.78 -7.63
C PHE A 130 -1.09 4.71 -7.36
N ALA A 131 -2.29 4.17 -7.17
CA ALA A 131 -3.43 4.96 -6.72
C ALA A 131 -3.15 5.62 -5.35
N MET A 132 -2.56 4.88 -4.42
CA MET A 132 -2.17 5.40 -3.10
C MET A 132 -1.10 6.49 -3.20
N GLY A 133 -0.17 6.39 -4.14
CA GLY A 133 0.80 7.44 -4.46
C GLY A 133 0.12 8.77 -4.82
N ALA A 134 -0.94 8.74 -5.63
CA ALA A 134 -1.71 9.94 -5.94
C ALA A 134 -2.46 10.49 -4.70
N VAL A 135 -2.99 9.62 -3.83
CA VAL A 135 -3.59 10.05 -2.55
C VAL A 135 -2.57 10.80 -1.69
N PHE A 136 -1.35 10.27 -1.55
CA PHE A 136 -0.28 10.92 -0.79
C PHE A 136 0.22 12.19 -1.46
N GLY A 137 0.36 12.22 -2.79
CA GLY A 137 0.78 13.41 -3.52
C GLY A 137 -0.22 14.56 -3.34
N VAL A 138 -1.51 14.30 -3.52
CA VAL A 138 -2.56 15.34 -3.36
C VAL A 138 -2.72 15.74 -1.90
N GLY A 139 -2.77 14.77 -0.98
CA GLY A 139 -2.89 15.03 0.45
C GLY A 139 -1.71 15.82 1.02
N GLY A 140 -0.48 15.44 0.64
CA GLY A 140 0.74 16.13 1.04
C GLY A 140 0.85 17.54 0.46
N CYS A 141 0.59 17.70 -0.84
CA CYS A 141 0.70 19.00 -1.52
C CYS A 141 -0.42 19.97 -1.17
N SER A 142 -1.61 19.48 -0.83
CA SER A 142 -2.69 20.33 -0.32
C SER A 142 -2.60 20.60 1.18
N ASN A 143 -1.57 20.08 1.87
CA ASN A 143 -1.44 20.11 3.33
C ASN A 143 -2.71 19.58 4.04
N GLY A 144 -3.29 18.50 3.52
CA GLY A 144 -4.48 17.87 4.05
C GLY A 144 -5.80 18.59 3.74
N ASN A 145 -5.79 19.63 2.90
CA ASN A 145 -7.02 20.30 2.48
C ASN A 145 -7.81 19.46 1.46
N ILE A 146 -7.15 18.57 0.72
CA ILE A 146 -7.78 17.63 -0.21
C ILE A 146 -7.37 16.21 0.18
N ILE A 147 -8.35 15.38 0.51
CA ILE A 147 -8.18 13.96 0.79
C ILE A 147 -8.95 13.17 -0.25
N LEU A 148 -8.25 12.40 -1.07
CA LEU A 148 -8.89 11.53 -2.06
C LEU A 148 -9.40 10.25 -1.38
N PRO A 149 -10.70 9.92 -1.49
CA PRO A 149 -11.21 8.67 -0.96
C PRO A 149 -10.57 7.45 -1.65
N TYR A 150 -9.82 6.68 -0.86
CA TYR A 150 -9.10 5.52 -1.34
C TYR A 150 -9.98 4.26 -1.28
N ARG A 151 -10.00 3.49 -2.36
CA ARG A 151 -10.61 2.15 -2.46
C ARG A 151 -9.52 1.17 -2.85
N ALA A 152 -9.57 -0.05 -2.32
CA ALA A 152 -8.59 -1.11 -2.60
C ALA A 152 -9.13 -2.12 -3.62
N GLY A 153 -8.27 -3.03 -4.09
CA GLY A 153 -8.67 -4.18 -4.89
C GLY A 153 -8.34 -4.06 -6.38
N ARG A 154 -7.43 -3.16 -6.76
CA ARG A 154 -6.95 -3.07 -8.15
C ARG A 154 -6.14 -4.32 -8.51
N VAL A 155 -6.23 -4.69 -9.78
CA VAL A 155 -5.55 -5.87 -10.34
C VAL A 155 -4.46 -5.39 -11.27
N ASP A 156 -3.24 -5.90 -11.04
CA ASP A 156 -2.09 -5.59 -11.88
C ASP A 156 -2.25 -6.17 -13.30
N ALA A 157 -1.89 -5.38 -14.29
CA ALA A 157 -1.84 -5.76 -15.68
C ALA A 157 -0.79 -6.84 -15.92
N THR A 158 -1.04 -7.69 -16.91
CA THR A 158 -0.11 -8.76 -17.31
C THR A 158 0.79 -8.36 -18.48
N GLY A 159 0.69 -7.11 -18.93
CA GLY A 159 1.43 -6.54 -20.04
C GLY A 159 1.03 -5.09 -20.29
N PRO A 160 1.57 -4.47 -21.34
CA PRO A 160 1.25 -3.09 -21.69
C PRO A 160 -0.22 -2.93 -22.14
N GLY A 161 -0.82 -1.80 -21.80
CA GLY A 161 -2.07 -1.30 -22.38
C GLY A 161 -1.86 -0.73 -23.78
N PRO A 162 -2.91 -0.21 -24.44
CA PRO A 162 -2.76 0.53 -25.69
C PRO A 162 -2.08 1.89 -25.45
N SER A 163 -1.40 2.44 -26.46
CA SER A 163 -1.02 3.86 -26.41
C SER A 163 -2.24 4.76 -26.39
N GLY A 164 -2.09 5.96 -25.82
CA GLY A 164 -3.22 6.86 -25.62
C GLY A 164 -3.02 7.97 -24.60
N VAL A 165 -1.83 8.12 -24.02
CA VAL A 165 -1.55 9.25 -23.12
C VAL A 165 -1.50 10.53 -23.97
N PRO A 166 -2.19 11.62 -23.59
CA PRO A 166 -2.13 12.88 -24.34
C PRO A 166 -0.72 13.48 -24.37
N GLU A 167 -0.26 13.88 -25.55
CA GLU A 167 1.06 14.48 -25.75
C GLU A 167 0.94 15.99 -26.03
N PRO A 168 1.89 16.81 -25.55
CA PRO A 168 1.77 18.27 -25.57
C PRO A 168 1.66 18.88 -26.97
N GLN A 169 2.16 18.18 -28.01
CA GLN A 169 2.10 18.62 -29.41
C GLN A 169 0.76 18.32 -30.12
N GLU A 170 -0.13 17.52 -29.53
CA GLU A 170 -1.37 17.11 -30.19
C GLU A 170 -2.40 18.24 -30.29
N ASP A 171 -3.29 18.17 -31.27
CA ASP A 171 -4.36 19.17 -31.42
C ASP A 171 -5.48 18.98 -30.38
N LEU A 172 -6.35 19.99 -30.24
CA LEU A 172 -7.42 19.97 -29.25
C LEU A 172 -8.45 18.85 -29.50
N ALA A 173 -8.69 18.50 -30.77
CA ALA A 173 -9.62 17.44 -31.13
C ALA A 173 -9.11 16.07 -30.66
N THR A 174 -7.81 15.82 -30.83
CA THR A 174 -7.13 14.61 -30.37
C THR A 174 -7.13 14.52 -28.85
N HIS A 175 -6.78 15.61 -28.15
CA HIS A 175 -6.89 15.68 -26.69
C HIS A 175 -8.32 15.35 -26.22
N THR A 176 -9.32 16.02 -26.78
CA THR A 176 -10.73 15.80 -26.41
C THR A 176 -11.13 14.35 -26.63
N ALA A 177 -10.73 13.73 -27.75
CA ALA A 177 -11.04 12.33 -28.03
C ALA A 177 -10.37 11.37 -27.03
N LYS A 178 -9.11 11.62 -26.63
CA LYS A 178 -8.40 10.83 -25.61
C LYS A 178 -9.06 10.94 -24.24
N PHE A 179 -9.40 12.15 -23.78
CA PHE A 179 -10.09 12.34 -22.50
C PHE A 179 -11.49 11.73 -22.48
N VAL A 180 -12.25 11.79 -23.60
CA VAL A 180 -13.54 11.10 -23.72
C VAL A 180 -13.38 9.60 -23.54
N LYS A 181 -12.33 9.00 -24.13
CA LYS A 181 -12.02 7.57 -23.98
C LYS A 181 -11.70 7.19 -22.53
N GLN A 182 -11.01 8.08 -21.81
CA GLN A 182 -10.74 7.96 -20.37
C GLN A 182 -11.98 8.21 -19.49
N GLY A 183 -13.11 8.65 -20.05
CA GLY A 183 -14.35 8.93 -19.32
C GLY A 183 -14.50 10.37 -18.81
N PHE A 184 -13.77 11.34 -19.38
CA PHE A 184 -13.84 12.76 -19.04
C PHE A 184 -14.37 13.58 -20.22
N ASN A 185 -15.34 14.45 -19.97
CA ASN A 185 -15.80 15.41 -20.99
C ASN A 185 -14.83 16.61 -21.10
N THR A 186 -15.07 17.52 -22.05
CA THR A 186 -14.19 18.69 -22.29
C THR A 186 -14.02 19.59 -21.05
N THR A 187 -15.08 19.89 -20.30
CA THR A 187 -14.99 20.69 -19.07
C THR A 187 -14.16 19.96 -18.00
N GLU A 188 -14.32 18.65 -17.89
CA GLU A 188 -13.56 17.83 -16.95
C GLU A 188 -12.11 17.64 -17.39
N MET A 189 -11.81 17.62 -18.69
CA MET A 189 -10.45 17.66 -19.24
C MET A 189 -9.73 18.94 -18.79
N ILE A 190 -10.37 20.10 -18.96
CA ILE A 190 -9.81 21.39 -18.52
C ILE A 190 -9.44 21.34 -17.04
N ALA A 191 -10.40 20.89 -16.24
CA ALA A 191 -10.24 20.83 -14.80
C ALA A 191 -9.18 19.82 -14.37
N LEU A 192 -9.18 18.60 -14.92
CA LEU A 192 -8.22 17.57 -14.56
C LEU A 192 -6.79 17.97 -14.92
N VAL A 193 -6.58 18.62 -16.07
CA VAL A 193 -5.26 19.18 -16.46
C VAL A 193 -4.84 20.27 -15.47
N ALA A 194 -5.71 21.21 -15.11
CA ALA A 194 -5.39 22.23 -14.11
C ALA A 194 -5.09 21.62 -12.73
N CYS A 195 -5.81 20.58 -12.32
CA CYS A 195 -5.57 19.87 -11.06
C CYS A 195 -4.24 19.11 -11.06
N GLY A 196 -3.84 18.50 -12.18
CA GLY A 196 -2.54 17.84 -12.29
C GLY A 196 -1.38 18.83 -12.37
N HIS A 197 -1.57 19.95 -13.06
CA HIS A 197 -0.54 20.95 -13.34
C HIS A 197 -0.45 22.07 -12.29
N THR A 198 -1.16 22.02 -11.17
CA THR A 198 -0.83 22.91 -10.02
C THR A 198 0.44 22.48 -9.31
N VAL A 199 0.87 21.21 -9.43
CA VAL A 199 2.09 20.72 -8.79
C VAL A 199 3.06 20.18 -9.85
N GLY A 200 4.31 20.61 -9.79
CA GLY A 200 5.37 20.16 -10.69
C GLY A 200 5.57 21.06 -11.90
N GLY A 201 6.20 20.51 -12.95
CA GLY A 201 6.62 21.27 -14.11
C GLY A 201 7.16 20.40 -15.23
N VAL A 202 7.64 21.05 -16.29
CA VAL A 202 8.30 20.37 -17.41
C VAL A 202 9.79 20.34 -17.16
N HIS A 203 10.37 19.13 -17.15
CA HIS A 203 11.81 18.93 -17.04
C HIS A 203 12.49 19.21 -18.38
N GLY A 204 13.40 20.19 -18.43
CA GLY A 204 14.14 20.52 -19.64
C GLY A 204 15.11 19.43 -20.10
N VAL A 205 15.54 18.54 -19.19
CA VAL A 205 16.35 17.36 -19.55
C VAL A 205 15.56 16.34 -20.40
N ASP A 206 14.25 16.25 -20.19
CA ASP A 206 13.36 15.34 -20.92
C ASP A 206 12.73 16.05 -22.14
N PHE A 207 12.48 17.36 -22.05
CA PHE A 207 11.78 18.15 -23.07
C PHE A 207 12.54 19.45 -23.45
N PRO A 208 13.72 19.34 -24.08
CA PRO A 208 14.56 20.50 -24.42
C PRO A 208 13.91 21.46 -25.43
N GLU A 209 12.94 20.98 -26.22
CA GLU A 209 12.17 21.80 -27.17
C GLU A 209 11.02 22.57 -26.50
N ILE A 210 10.65 22.24 -25.27
CA ILE A 210 9.60 22.93 -24.50
C ILE A 210 10.26 23.88 -23.49
N VAL A 211 11.26 23.37 -22.78
CA VAL A 211 12.07 24.14 -21.83
C VAL A 211 13.51 24.19 -22.37
N PRO A 212 13.89 25.28 -23.06
CA PRO A 212 15.25 25.45 -23.57
C PRO A 212 16.25 25.42 -22.43
N ASN A 213 17.46 24.99 -22.73
CA ASN A 213 18.52 24.79 -21.74
C ASN A 213 19.40 26.05 -21.60
N PRO A 214 19.15 27.02 -20.69
CA PRO A 214 20.23 27.87 -20.21
C PRO A 214 21.05 26.98 -19.29
N GLN A 215 22.27 26.63 -19.70
CA GLN A 215 23.26 25.88 -18.91
C GLN A 215 22.98 25.93 -17.40
N PRO A 216 22.68 24.80 -16.73
CA PRO A 216 22.46 24.82 -15.30
C PRO A 216 23.73 25.39 -14.65
N PRO A 217 23.63 26.33 -13.67
CA PRO A 217 24.81 26.74 -12.93
C PRO A 217 25.51 25.48 -12.40
N PRO A 218 26.85 25.41 -12.45
CA PRO A 218 27.59 24.20 -12.09
C PRO A 218 27.12 23.70 -10.72
N VAL A 219 26.58 22.49 -10.69
CA VAL A 219 25.98 21.94 -9.48
C VAL A 219 27.10 21.66 -8.48
N THR A 220 27.15 22.41 -7.38
CA THR A 220 28.10 22.19 -6.28
C THR A 220 27.55 21.15 -5.30
N GLY A 221 27.16 19.97 -5.80
CA GLY A 221 26.55 18.90 -5.02
C GLY A 221 26.44 17.58 -5.79
N PRO A 222 26.10 16.47 -5.13
CA PRO A 222 26.04 15.14 -5.75
C PRO A 222 24.80 14.90 -6.63
N PHE A 223 23.85 15.84 -6.65
CA PHE A 223 22.56 15.70 -7.35
C PHE A 223 22.56 16.44 -8.69
N GLY A 224 21.83 15.91 -9.68
CA GLY A 224 21.62 16.58 -10.97
C GLY A 224 20.70 17.80 -10.87
N ASN A 225 20.49 18.50 -11.99
CA ASN A 225 19.48 19.54 -12.14
C ASN A 225 18.70 19.27 -13.43
N ASP A 226 17.39 19.07 -13.29
CA ASP A 226 16.52 18.67 -14.39
C ASP A 226 16.02 19.87 -15.22
N ASN A 227 16.49 21.08 -14.86
CA ASN A 227 16.15 22.34 -15.51
C ASN A 227 14.62 22.50 -15.63
N THR A 228 13.92 22.26 -14.52
CA THR A 228 12.46 22.27 -14.48
C THR A 228 11.91 23.68 -14.55
N VAL A 229 10.95 23.92 -15.44
CA VAL A 229 10.07 25.09 -15.38
C VAL A 229 8.72 24.64 -14.84
N PHE A 230 8.37 25.15 -13.66
CA PHE A 230 7.13 24.82 -12.97
C PHE A 230 5.92 25.42 -13.69
N PHE A 231 4.77 24.79 -13.53
CA PHE A 231 3.52 25.22 -14.16
C PHE A 231 2.94 26.51 -13.55
N ASP A 232 3.23 26.78 -12.27
CA ASP A 232 2.87 28.03 -11.59
C ASP A 232 3.95 28.47 -10.60
N THR A 233 3.74 29.57 -9.88
CA THR A 233 4.71 30.11 -8.92
C THR A 233 4.71 29.45 -7.54
N THR A 234 3.77 28.52 -7.26
CA THR A 234 3.60 27.85 -5.96
C THR A 234 4.00 26.38 -6.03
N THR A 235 5.28 26.14 -6.34
CA THR A 235 5.88 24.83 -6.68
C THR A 235 5.73 23.69 -5.66
N SER A 236 5.21 23.96 -4.48
CA SER A 236 5.07 23.05 -3.34
C SER A 236 3.66 23.03 -2.74
N ASN A 237 2.68 23.64 -3.42
CA ASN A 237 1.30 23.68 -2.95
C ASN A 237 0.37 23.16 -4.04
N PHE A 238 -0.65 22.42 -3.62
CA PHE A 238 -1.80 22.09 -4.46
C PHE A 238 -2.85 23.19 -4.26
N ASP A 239 -2.85 24.19 -5.13
CA ASP A 239 -3.70 25.38 -5.05
C ASP A 239 -4.18 25.84 -6.44
N ASN A 240 -4.93 26.94 -6.50
CA ASN A 240 -5.49 27.39 -7.78
C ASN A 240 -4.58 28.35 -8.57
N GLN A 241 -3.28 28.42 -8.26
CA GLN A 241 -2.38 29.39 -8.87
C GLN A 241 -2.15 29.15 -10.36
N VAL A 242 -2.04 27.91 -10.82
CA VAL A 242 -2.01 27.57 -12.25
C VAL A 242 -3.19 28.20 -13.02
N ALA A 243 -4.39 28.20 -12.44
CA ALA A 243 -5.57 28.80 -13.04
C ALA A 243 -5.52 30.34 -12.96
N ARG A 244 -5.17 30.89 -11.79
CA ARG A 244 -5.08 32.35 -11.56
C ARG A 244 -4.08 33.02 -12.49
N GLU A 245 -2.89 32.45 -12.62
CA GLU A 245 -1.83 33.00 -13.45
C GLU A 245 -2.14 32.86 -14.93
N PHE A 246 -2.80 31.77 -15.34
CA PHE A 246 -3.26 31.58 -16.71
C PHE A 246 -4.28 32.65 -17.11
N VAL A 247 -5.34 32.83 -16.32
CA VAL A 247 -6.41 33.82 -16.57
C VAL A 247 -5.88 35.26 -16.54
N ALA A 248 -4.91 35.54 -15.66
CA ALA A 248 -4.25 36.84 -15.59
C ALA A 248 -3.20 37.07 -16.70
N ASN A 249 -2.92 36.07 -17.54
CA ASN A 249 -1.92 36.12 -18.61
C ASN A 249 -0.51 36.49 -18.10
N ILE A 250 -0.13 35.91 -16.94
CA ILE A 250 1.19 36.10 -16.29
C ILE A 250 1.91 34.78 -15.97
N SER A 251 1.33 33.64 -16.36
CA SER A 251 1.85 32.32 -16.02
C SER A 251 3.20 32.04 -16.69
N GLN A 252 4.06 31.34 -15.95
CA GLN A 252 5.32 30.78 -16.44
C GLN A 252 5.17 29.38 -17.06
N ASN A 253 3.96 28.83 -17.09
CA ASN A 253 3.66 27.50 -17.61
C ASN A 253 4.17 27.37 -19.06
N PRO A 254 5.17 26.51 -19.33
CA PRO A 254 5.74 26.38 -20.66
C PRO A 254 4.77 25.72 -21.65
N LEU A 255 3.76 24.99 -21.16
CA LEU A 255 2.66 24.42 -21.94
C LEU A 255 1.52 25.42 -22.18
N ALA A 256 1.57 26.63 -21.60
CA ALA A 256 0.61 27.69 -21.89
C ALA A 256 1.25 28.87 -22.65
N PHE A 257 2.42 29.32 -22.21
CA PHE A 257 3.09 30.52 -22.69
C PHE A 257 4.52 30.29 -23.18
N GLY A 258 4.96 29.02 -23.28
CA GLY A 258 6.29 28.66 -23.77
C GLY A 258 6.55 29.07 -25.21
N HIS A 259 7.81 29.13 -25.63
CA HIS A 259 8.21 29.64 -26.94
C HIS A 259 7.69 28.81 -28.15
N ASN A 260 7.47 27.50 -27.98
CA ASN A 260 6.98 26.60 -29.02
C ASN A 260 5.44 26.50 -28.96
N GLU A 261 4.76 27.12 -29.93
CA GLU A 261 3.29 27.15 -29.96
C GLU A 261 2.64 25.77 -30.13
N THR A 262 3.32 24.85 -30.83
CA THR A 262 2.83 23.49 -31.06
C THR A 262 2.66 22.74 -29.75
N THR A 263 3.57 22.95 -28.80
CA THR A 263 3.56 22.26 -27.49
C THR A 263 2.76 23.00 -26.43
N ARG A 264 2.06 24.09 -26.76
CA ARG A 264 1.21 24.82 -25.82
C ARG A 264 -0.14 24.10 -25.53
N SER A 265 -0.10 22.86 -25.06
CA SER A 265 -1.30 22.06 -24.78
C SER A 265 -2.24 22.72 -23.77
N ASP A 266 -1.71 23.24 -22.67
CA ASP A 266 -2.50 23.85 -21.61
C ASP A 266 -3.22 25.09 -22.11
N PHE A 267 -2.56 25.90 -22.96
CA PHE A 267 -3.23 27.04 -23.61
C PHE A 267 -4.44 26.59 -24.43
N ARG A 268 -4.29 25.52 -25.23
CA ARG A 268 -5.39 25.02 -26.07
C ARG A 268 -6.50 24.41 -25.23
N ILE A 269 -6.13 23.63 -24.21
CA ILE A 269 -7.07 22.94 -23.33
C ILE A 269 -7.84 23.95 -22.49
N PHE A 270 -7.17 24.85 -21.77
CA PHE A 270 -7.83 25.83 -20.90
C PHE A 270 -8.74 26.82 -21.63
N ASN A 271 -8.56 27.00 -22.95
CA ASN A 271 -9.45 27.78 -23.80
C ASN A 271 -10.54 26.95 -24.52
N ALA A 272 -10.61 25.63 -24.30
CA ALA A 272 -11.46 24.74 -25.08
C ALA A 272 -12.97 25.00 -24.91
N ASP A 273 -13.38 25.58 -23.78
CA ASP A 273 -14.76 26.01 -23.51
C ASP A 273 -14.92 27.55 -23.55
N GLY A 274 -13.98 28.25 -24.18
CA GLY A 274 -13.92 29.72 -24.16
C GLY A 274 -13.31 30.30 -22.88
N GLY A 275 -12.72 29.46 -22.02
CA GLY A 275 -12.08 29.86 -20.78
C GLY A 275 -13.02 29.90 -19.57
N ASP A 276 -14.22 29.35 -19.66
CA ASP A 276 -15.22 29.39 -18.59
C ASP A 276 -14.76 28.59 -17.36
N MET A 277 -14.41 27.32 -17.55
CA MET A 277 -14.03 26.45 -16.44
C MET A 277 -12.75 26.92 -15.73
N ILE A 278 -11.71 27.27 -16.49
CA ILE A 278 -10.45 27.74 -15.91
C ILE A 278 -10.62 29.08 -15.15
N SER A 279 -11.50 29.97 -15.64
CA SER A 279 -11.82 31.23 -14.95
C SER A 279 -12.52 30.97 -13.61
N ARG A 280 -13.48 30.05 -13.57
CA ARG A 280 -14.14 29.66 -12.31
C ARG A 280 -13.17 29.04 -11.31
N MET A 281 -12.24 28.22 -11.78
CA MET A 281 -11.16 27.65 -10.97
C MET A 281 -10.21 28.73 -10.43
N ALA A 282 -9.91 29.76 -11.22
CA ALA A 282 -9.09 30.90 -10.79
C ALA A 282 -9.78 31.77 -9.72
N GLU A 283 -11.10 31.96 -9.83
CA GLU A 283 -11.88 32.83 -8.93
C GLU A 283 -12.03 32.27 -7.51
N SER A 284 -12.02 30.94 -7.34
CA SER A 284 -12.30 30.30 -6.05
C SER A 284 -11.41 29.09 -5.79
N LEU A 285 -10.59 29.18 -4.74
CA LEU A 285 -9.81 28.05 -4.24
C LEU A 285 -10.70 26.88 -3.78
N ASP A 286 -11.87 27.17 -3.20
CA ASP A 286 -12.82 26.14 -2.77
C ASP A 286 -13.39 25.38 -3.98
N PHE A 287 -13.79 26.12 -5.03
CA PHE A 287 -14.29 25.51 -6.26
C PHE A 287 -13.20 24.67 -6.94
N PHE A 288 -11.97 25.18 -7.00
CA PHE A 288 -10.81 24.43 -7.49
C PHE A 288 -10.62 23.14 -6.70
N SER A 289 -10.53 23.24 -5.38
CA SER A 289 -10.23 22.10 -4.49
C SER A 289 -11.31 21.01 -4.56
N GLN A 290 -12.59 21.39 -4.56
CA GLN A 290 -13.72 20.45 -4.68
C GLN A 290 -13.77 19.76 -6.05
N THR A 291 -13.49 20.52 -7.11
CA THR A 291 -13.40 19.98 -8.47
C THR A 291 -12.26 18.98 -8.57
N CYS A 292 -11.07 19.33 -8.08
CA CYS A 292 -9.90 18.46 -8.10
C CYS A 292 -10.10 17.21 -7.26
N ALA A 293 -10.68 17.32 -6.06
CA ALA A 293 -11.02 16.16 -5.23
C ALA A 293 -11.91 15.17 -6.00
N THR A 294 -12.97 15.67 -6.64
CA THR A 294 -13.93 14.85 -7.39
C THR A 294 -13.30 14.16 -8.59
N LEU A 295 -12.55 14.90 -9.41
CA LEU A 295 -11.99 14.36 -10.65
C LEU A 295 -10.78 13.46 -10.41
N LEU A 296 -9.93 13.78 -9.43
CA LEU A 296 -8.80 12.93 -9.06
C LEU A 296 -9.25 11.67 -8.32
N GLU A 297 -10.31 11.72 -7.50
CA GLU A 297 -10.95 10.51 -6.99
C GLU A 297 -11.46 9.63 -8.15
N ARG A 298 -12.11 10.21 -9.15
CA ARG A 298 -12.59 9.44 -10.31
C ARG A 298 -11.43 8.85 -11.10
N MET A 299 -10.37 9.62 -11.35
CA MET A 299 -9.15 9.17 -12.01
C MET A 299 -8.57 7.94 -11.32
N ILE A 300 -8.34 8.00 -9.99
CA ILE A 300 -7.72 6.86 -9.30
C ILE A 300 -8.62 5.63 -9.21
N ASN A 301 -9.93 5.80 -9.39
CA ASN A 301 -10.92 4.72 -9.35
C ASN A 301 -11.36 4.24 -10.75
N THR A 302 -10.78 4.76 -11.84
CA THR A 302 -10.98 4.23 -13.19
C THR A 302 -10.29 2.88 -13.30
N VAL A 303 -11.08 1.81 -13.38
CA VAL A 303 -10.63 0.42 -13.54
C VAL A 303 -11.58 -0.33 -14.48
N PRO A 304 -11.17 -1.48 -15.06
CA PRO A 304 -12.05 -2.32 -15.86
C PRO A 304 -13.29 -2.78 -15.07
N PRO A 305 -14.47 -2.94 -15.70
CA PRO A 305 -15.70 -3.38 -15.00
C PRO A 305 -15.59 -4.75 -14.31
N SER A 306 -14.63 -5.59 -14.70
CA SER A 306 -14.35 -6.88 -14.05
C SER A 306 -13.62 -6.74 -12.71
N VAL A 307 -12.99 -5.59 -12.46
CA VAL A 307 -12.29 -5.28 -11.20
C VAL A 307 -13.30 -4.69 -10.22
N LYS A 308 -13.36 -5.28 -9.02
CA LYS A 308 -14.25 -4.82 -7.95
C LYS A 308 -13.43 -4.13 -6.88
N LEU A 309 -13.53 -2.81 -6.84
CA LEU A 309 -12.96 -2.03 -5.75
C LEU A 309 -13.82 -2.19 -4.48
N THR A 310 -13.17 -2.07 -3.32
CA THR A 310 -13.87 -1.99 -2.03
C THR A 310 -14.69 -0.69 -1.94
N ASP A 311 -15.53 -0.59 -0.90
CA ASP A 311 -15.95 0.73 -0.41
C ASP A 311 -14.72 1.56 0.01
N VAL A 312 -14.92 2.86 0.25
CA VAL A 312 -13.85 3.74 0.74
C VAL A 312 -13.28 3.14 2.01
N LEU A 313 -11.98 2.86 1.98
CA LEU A 313 -11.31 2.17 3.06
C LEU A 313 -11.39 3.00 4.34
N GLN A 314 -11.92 2.39 5.41
CA GLN A 314 -12.03 3.02 6.71
C GLN A 314 -11.05 2.38 7.69
N PRO A 315 -10.43 3.16 8.59
CA PRO A 315 -9.56 2.61 9.61
C PRO A 315 -10.36 1.76 10.59
N LEU A 316 -9.82 0.60 10.95
CA LEU A 316 -10.43 -0.21 12.01
C LEU A 316 -10.29 0.52 13.36
N PRO A 317 -11.39 0.65 14.15
CA PRO A 317 -11.34 1.32 15.46
C PRO A 317 -10.29 0.71 16.39
N VAL A 318 -10.14 -0.62 16.30
CA VAL A 318 -9.21 -1.42 17.06
C VAL A 318 -8.68 -2.54 16.16
N LYS A 319 -7.35 -2.69 16.08
CA LYS A 319 -6.70 -3.70 15.25
C LYS A 319 -5.47 -4.31 15.92
N PRO A 320 -5.35 -5.64 15.97
CA PRO A 320 -4.12 -6.31 16.41
C PRO A 320 -2.96 -6.03 15.45
N ARG A 321 -1.79 -5.79 16.04
CA ARG A 321 -0.48 -5.60 15.40
C ARG A 321 0.51 -6.52 16.10
N LYS A 322 1.61 -6.86 15.41
CA LYS A 322 2.80 -7.53 15.97
C LYS A 322 2.47 -8.51 17.10
N TRP A 323 2.00 -9.70 16.72
CA TRP A 323 1.60 -10.71 17.68
C TRP A 323 2.41 -12.00 17.52
N SER A 324 2.58 -12.72 18.63
CA SER A 324 3.22 -14.03 18.69
C SER A 324 2.60 -14.88 19.79
N ILE A 325 2.72 -16.20 19.66
CA ILE A 325 2.39 -17.16 20.72
C ILE A 325 3.61 -18.06 20.90
N ASP A 326 4.35 -17.85 21.98
CA ASP A 326 5.50 -18.66 22.34
C ASP A 326 5.07 -19.80 23.26
N VAL A 327 5.54 -21.02 22.98
CA VAL A 327 5.25 -22.20 23.79
C VAL A 327 6.41 -22.46 24.76
N ASN A 328 6.14 -22.29 26.05
CA ASN A 328 7.16 -22.31 27.08
C ASN A 328 7.38 -23.71 27.67
N ALA A 329 8.60 -23.94 28.18
CA ALA A 329 8.98 -25.18 28.85
C ALA A 329 8.21 -25.42 30.18
N ASP A 330 7.67 -24.37 30.79
CA ASP A 330 6.87 -24.43 32.01
C ASP A 330 5.39 -24.77 31.78
N LYS A 331 5.04 -25.19 30.54
CA LYS A 331 3.68 -25.55 30.10
C LYS A 331 2.73 -24.38 30.02
N THR A 332 3.24 -23.17 29.81
CA THR A 332 2.45 -21.98 29.48
C THR A 332 2.61 -21.59 28.02
N LEU A 333 1.67 -20.80 27.52
CA LEU A 333 1.78 -20.02 26.31
C LEU A 333 1.98 -18.56 26.70
N THR A 334 2.99 -17.90 26.16
CA THR A 334 3.10 -16.44 26.22
C THR A 334 2.55 -15.87 24.93
N VAL A 335 1.38 -15.23 25.03
CA VAL A 335 0.80 -14.46 23.94
C VAL A 335 1.29 -13.03 24.06
N SER A 336 2.06 -12.58 23.08
CA SER A 336 2.46 -11.18 22.95
C SER A 336 1.65 -10.56 21.82
N LEU A 337 1.10 -9.37 22.01
CA LEU A 337 0.47 -8.62 20.91
C LEU A 337 0.54 -7.12 21.18
N THR A 338 0.71 -6.33 20.12
CA THR A 338 0.50 -4.89 20.18
C THR A 338 -0.90 -4.58 19.67
N LEU A 339 -1.67 -3.78 20.40
CA LEU A 339 -2.98 -3.36 19.97
C LEU A 339 -2.95 -1.92 19.47
N ARG A 340 -3.37 -1.71 18.22
CA ARG A 340 -3.60 -0.39 17.64
C ARG A 340 -5.03 0.05 17.92
N ILE A 341 -5.21 1.19 18.57
CA ILE A 341 -6.51 1.75 18.96
C ILE A 341 -6.60 3.19 18.44
N VAL A 342 -7.74 3.57 17.86
CA VAL A 342 -8.02 4.99 17.56
C VAL A 342 -8.04 5.79 18.87
N ASP A 343 -7.19 6.82 18.95
CA ASP A 343 -6.89 7.54 20.19
C ASP A 343 -8.12 8.14 20.89
N THR A 344 -9.09 8.64 20.11
CA THR A 344 -10.33 9.24 20.61
C THR A 344 -11.19 8.25 21.41
N LEU A 345 -10.96 6.95 21.27
CA LEU A 345 -11.67 5.92 22.02
C LEU A 345 -11.22 5.81 23.49
N LEU A 346 -10.01 6.30 23.82
CA LEU A 346 -9.39 6.11 25.14
C LEU A 346 -9.69 7.22 26.15
N GLY A 347 -10.14 8.40 25.70
CA GLY A 347 -10.69 9.46 26.56
C GLY A 347 -9.81 9.96 27.73
N GLY A 348 -8.48 9.90 27.63
CA GLY A 348 -7.55 10.44 28.63
C GLY A 348 -7.37 9.63 29.92
N GLY A 349 -8.11 8.52 30.10
CA GLY A 349 -8.03 7.61 31.24
C GLY A 349 -7.99 6.15 30.77
N ILE A 350 -6.81 5.69 30.35
CA ILE A 350 -6.67 4.46 29.57
C ILE A 350 -7.00 3.22 30.41
N GLN A 351 -8.10 2.53 30.05
CA GLN A 351 -8.29 1.11 30.37
C GLN A 351 -8.74 0.38 29.10
N ALA A 352 -7.79 -0.25 28.41
CA ALA A 352 -8.05 -1.20 27.33
C ALA A 352 -7.68 -2.60 27.83
N LEU A 353 -8.67 -3.48 28.01
CA LEU A 353 -8.48 -4.84 28.53
C LEU A 353 -8.65 -5.86 27.40
N VAL A 354 -7.63 -6.70 27.20
CA VAL A 354 -7.74 -7.86 26.33
C VAL A 354 -8.40 -8.99 27.12
N LYS A 355 -9.46 -9.59 26.55
CA LYS A 355 -10.19 -10.72 27.12
C LYS A 355 -9.99 -11.95 26.23
N PRO A 356 -8.99 -12.79 26.52
CA PRO A 356 -8.71 -13.98 25.73
C PRO A 356 -9.77 -15.06 25.96
N VAL A 357 -9.93 -15.91 24.95
CA VAL A 357 -10.86 -17.03 24.93
C VAL A 357 -10.08 -18.30 24.62
N SER A 358 -10.27 -19.34 25.44
CA SER A 358 -9.58 -20.61 25.30
C SER A 358 -10.01 -21.36 24.04
N ARG A 359 -9.26 -22.40 23.66
CA ARG A 359 -9.64 -23.29 22.53
C ARG A 359 -11.05 -23.89 22.66
N THR A 360 -11.59 -23.99 23.87
CA THR A 360 -12.93 -24.55 24.13
C THR A 360 -14.02 -23.48 24.24
N GLY A 361 -13.69 -22.21 24.01
CA GLY A 361 -14.61 -21.09 24.15
C GLY A 361 -14.76 -20.57 25.58
N ALA A 362 -13.96 -21.06 26.54
CA ALA A 362 -14.02 -20.59 27.91
C ALA A 362 -13.31 -19.23 28.05
N ALA A 363 -13.88 -18.33 28.84
CA ALA A 363 -13.24 -17.05 29.14
C ALA A 363 -11.95 -17.26 29.95
N LEU A 364 -10.88 -16.59 29.53
CA LEU A 364 -9.60 -16.53 30.23
C LEU A 364 -9.46 -15.20 30.97
N PRO A 365 -8.53 -15.08 31.95
CA PRO A 365 -8.33 -13.84 32.69
C PRO A 365 -8.08 -12.63 31.78
N ALA A 366 -8.83 -11.56 32.00
CA ALA A 366 -8.62 -10.30 31.30
C ALA A 366 -7.24 -9.73 31.65
N THR A 367 -6.57 -9.15 30.66
CA THR A 367 -5.20 -8.65 30.80
C THR A 367 -5.13 -7.17 30.45
N SER A 368 -4.47 -6.41 31.33
CA SER A 368 -4.11 -5.01 31.13
C SER A 368 -2.85 -4.89 30.28
N PRO A 369 -2.63 -3.76 29.59
CA PRO A 369 -1.43 -3.54 28.81
C PRO A 369 -0.19 -3.55 29.72
N VAL A 370 0.93 -4.02 29.18
CA VAL A 370 2.25 -3.88 29.79
C VAL A 370 2.71 -2.46 29.52
N VAL A 371 2.80 -1.64 30.56
CA VAL A 371 3.32 -0.27 30.40
C VAL A 371 4.84 -0.35 30.24
N ILE A 372 5.33 -0.39 29.00
CA ILE A 372 6.76 -0.27 28.68
C ILE A 372 7.00 1.08 27.99
N GLY A 373 7.33 2.13 28.76
CA GLY A 373 7.68 3.44 28.21
C GLY A 373 6.51 4.30 27.72
N ASN A 374 6.82 5.48 27.16
CA ASN A 374 5.82 6.43 26.65
C ASN A 374 4.92 5.74 25.61
N ILE A 375 3.61 5.87 25.77
CA ILE A 375 2.61 5.44 24.77
C ILE A 375 3.07 5.90 23.38
N SER A 376 3.32 4.95 22.48
CA SER A 376 3.60 5.29 21.09
C SER A 376 2.29 5.76 20.47
N THR A 377 2.32 6.97 19.92
CA THR A 377 1.23 7.50 19.11
C THR A 377 1.70 7.55 17.66
N SER A 378 0.80 7.24 16.72
CA SER A 378 1.04 7.53 15.30
C SER A 378 -0.04 8.46 14.77
N THR A 379 0.37 9.38 13.92
CA THR A 379 -0.51 10.14 13.05
C THR A 379 -0.14 9.84 11.60
N CYS A 380 -0.86 10.42 10.65
CA CYS A 380 -0.33 10.48 9.30
C CYS A 380 0.75 11.56 9.18
N ASP A 381 1.42 11.57 8.03
CA ASP A 381 2.43 12.57 7.68
C ASP A 381 1.82 13.94 7.33
N TYR A 382 0.53 14.02 6.98
CA TYR A 382 -0.19 15.27 6.65
C TYR A 382 -1.55 15.37 7.36
N PRO A 383 -2.11 16.58 7.55
CA PRO A 383 -3.40 16.79 8.24
C PRO A 383 -4.58 16.06 7.58
N ASN A 384 -5.64 15.78 8.35
CA ASN A 384 -6.97 15.27 7.90
C ASN A 384 -7.00 13.91 7.17
N CYS A 385 -5.86 13.28 6.95
CA CYS A 385 -5.68 11.95 6.35
C CYS A 385 -6.39 10.77 7.06
N GLY A 386 -6.81 10.93 8.32
CA GLY A 386 -7.20 9.82 9.19
C GLY A 386 -7.04 10.15 10.67
N PRO A 387 -7.48 9.22 11.55
CA PRO A 387 -7.36 9.39 13.00
C PRO A 387 -5.92 9.19 13.47
N SER A 388 -5.65 9.61 14.70
CA SER A 388 -4.45 9.22 15.42
C SER A 388 -4.65 7.86 16.07
N PHE A 389 -3.56 7.13 16.27
CA PHE A 389 -3.58 5.82 16.90
C PHE A 389 -2.65 5.76 18.11
N VAL A 390 -3.04 4.95 19.06
CA VAL A 390 -2.26 4.54 20.23
C VAL A 390 -1.92 3.06 20.09
N TYR A 391 -0.67 2.71 20.37
CA TYR A 391 -0.21 1.31 20.41
C TYR A 391 0.00 0.87 21.86
N LEU A 392 -0.66 -0.22 22.25
CA LEU A 392 -0.57 -0.79 23.59
C LEU A 392 -0.06 -2.23 23.52
N ASP A 393 1.04 -2.50 24.20
CA ASP A 393 1.61 -3.85 24.24
C ASP A 393 0.98 -4.70 25.33
N TYR A 394 0.75 -5.98 25.04
CA TYR A 394 0.21 -6.96 25.97
C TYR A 394 1.11 -8.19 26.00
N SER A 395 1.22 -8.78 27.19
CA SER A 395 1.83 -10.09 27.40
C SER A 395 0.91 -10.89 28.30
N ILE A 396 0.40 -12.01 27.80
CA ILE A 396 -0.60 -12.84 28.44
C ILE A 396 -0.02 -14.23 28.62
N ASN A 397 -0.01 -14.75 29.85
CA ASN A 397 0.39 -16.12 30.12
C ASN A 397 -0.84 -17.01 30.31
N ILE A 398 -0.97 -18.02 29.45
CA ILE A 398 -2.11 -18.94 29.42
C ILE A 398 -1.60 -20.36 29.65
N PRO A 399 -2.26 -21.22 30.46
CA PRO A 399 -1.90 -22.63 30.53
C PRO A 399 -1.99 -23.28 29.14
N ALA A 400 -0.93 -23.95 28.69
CA ALA A 400 -0.89 -24.57 27.35
C ALA A 400 -1.99 -25.62 27.12
N GLU A 401 -2.48 -26.24 28.21
CA GLU A 401 -3.62 -27.16 28.19
C GLU A 401 -4.95 -26.48 27.82
N GLN A 402 -5.12 -25.19 28.14
CA GLN A 402 -6.32 -24.41 27.80
C GLN A 402 -6.22 -23.82 26.40
N GLY A 403 -5.03 -23.30 26.06
CA GLY A 403 -4.77 -22.68 24.76
C GLY A 403 -5.57 -21.40 24.50
N ILE A 404 -5.50 -20.89 23.28
CA ILE A 404 -6.22 -19.68 22.85
C ILE A 404 -6.81 -19.84 21.44
N SER A 405 -8.01 -19.32 21.23
CA SER A 405 -8.67 -19.29 19.90
C SER A 405 -8.94 -17.87 19.41
N SER A 406 -9.25 -16.95 20.32
CA SER A 406 -9.63 -15.58 20.00
C SER A 406 -9.54 -14.68 21.22
N PHE A 407 -9.83 -13.40 21.03
CA PHE A 407 -10.01 -12.45 22.13
C PHE A 407 -11.01 -11.36 21.77
N THR A 408 -11.55 -10.69 22.80
CA THR A 408 -12.28 -9.42 22.66
C THR A 408 -11.56 -8.32 23.42
N ILE A 409 -11.96 -7.08 23.20
CA ILE A 409 -11.29 -5.92 23.80
C ILE A 409 -12.34 -5.05 24.45
N ASP A 410 -12.18 -4.79 25.73
CA ASP A 410 -13.00 -3.81 26.44
C ASP A 410 -12.22 -2.50 26.52
N ILE A 411 -12.80 -1.41 26.02
CA ILE A 411 -12.26 -0.06 26.18
C ILE A 411 -13.21 0.71 27.07
N THR A 412 -12.69 1.21 28.19
CA THR A 412 -13.40 2.14 29.06
C THR A 412 -12.95 3.56 28.74
N ASP A 413 -13.89 4.41 28.32
CA ASP A 413 -13.62 5.80 28.01
C ASP A 413 -13.47 6.68 29.26
N GLY A 414 -13.10 7.96 29.07
CA GLY A 414 -12.94 8.93 30.16
C GLY A 414 -14.21 9.23 30.96
N SER A 415 -15.40 8.83 30.48
CA SER A 415 -16.66 8.93 31.21
C SER A 415 -16.93 7.70 32.10
N GLY A 416 -16.11 6.66 32.00
CA GLY A 416 -16.29 5.38 32.68
C GLY A 416 -17.19 4.40 31.91
N LYS A 417 -17.58 4.70 30.67
CA LYS A 417 -18.37 3.80 29.83
C LYS A 417 -17.45 2.77 29.17
N THR A 418 -17.73 1.50 29.40
CA THR A 418 -17.03 0.39 28.72
C THR A 418 -17.74 -0.01 27.44
N THR A 419 -16.99 -0.10 26.35
CA THR A 419 -17.43 -0.63 25.05
C THR A 419 -16.59 -1.86 24.70
N THR A 420 -17.26 -2.96 24.36
CA THR A 420 -16.59 -4.19 23.90
C THR A 420 -16.46 -4.19 22.38
N TYR A 421 -15.24 -4.30 21.89
CA TYR A 421 -14.89 -4.55 20.50
C TYR A 421 -14.67 -6.05 20.31
N ASN A 422 -15.50 -6.65 19.46
CA ASN A 422 -15.58 -8.09 19.24
C ASN A 422 -15.48 -8.45 17.76
N ASN A 423 -14.91 -7.58 16.93
CA ASN A 423 -14.55 -7.89 15.54
C ASN A 423 -15.71 -8.47 14.71
N GLY A 424 -16.82 -7.73 14.58
CA GLY A 424 -18.02 -8.21 13.88
C GLY A 424 -18.80 -9.29 14.63
N GLY A 425 -18.62 -9.41 15.96
CA GLY A 425 -19.34 -10.35 16.80
C GLY A 425 -18.66 -11.70 17.05
N THR A 426 -17.58 -12.02 16.35
CA THR A 426 -16.90 -13.33 16.43
C THR A 426 -15.66 -13.35 17.33
N GLY A 427 -15.19 -12.17 17.77
CA GLY A 427 -13.89 -11.99 18.40
C GLY A 427 -12.75 -11.87 17.37
N PHE A 428 -11.62 -11.31 17.80
CA PHE A 428 -10.39 -11.26 17.01
C PHE A 428 -9.76 -12.65 17.00
N PRO A 429 -9.61 -13.31 15.83
CA PRO A 429 -9.11 -14.67 15.76
C PRO A 429 -7.61 -14.70 16.10
N LEU A 430 -7.22 -15.61 17.00
CA LEU A 430 -5.84 -15.79 17.43
C LEU A 430 -5.65 -17.23 17.91
N SER A 431 -5.44 -18.15 16.97
CA SER A 431 -5.37 -19.59 17.25
C SER A 431 -3.95 -20.04 17.58
N ASP A 432 -3.78 -20.82 18.64
CA ASP A 432 -2.51 -21.47 18.99
C ASP A 432 -2.20 -22.76 18.21
N ALA A 433 -3.02 -23.15 17.23
CA ALA A 433 -2.91 -24.45 16.57
C ALA A 433 -1.56 -24.66 15.83
N VAL A 434 -1.06 -23.62 15.16
CA VAL A 434 0.21 -23.60 14.43
C VAL A 434 0.83 -22.23 14.64
N GLN A 435 2.03 -22.16 15.21
CA GLN A 435 2.64 -20.87 15.59
C GLN A 435 4.14 -20.84 15.36
N PRO A 436 4.68 -19.96 14.49
CA PRO A 436 6.11 -19.73 14.38
C PRO A 436 6.70 -19.30 15.72
N GLN A 437 7.78 -19.95 16.12
CA GLN A 437 8.56 -19.59 17.29
C GLN A 437 9.70 -18.69 16.79
N MET A 438 9.47 -17.37 16.75
CA MET A 438 10.39 -16.41 16.11
C MET A 438 11.78 -16.44 16.74
N SER A 439 11.85 -16.60 18.06
CA SER A 439 13.10 -16.74 18.83
C SER A 439 13.90 -18.01 18.49
N LEU A 440 13.25 -19.03 17.92
CA LEU A 440 13.86 -20.29 17.46
C LEU A 440 14.01 -20.35 15.93
N SER A 441 13.66 -19.27 15.24
CA SER A 441 13.74 -19.13 13.80
C SER A 441 14.93 -18.22 13.45
N THR A 442 15.46 -18.36 12.24
CA THR A 442 16.58 -17.55 11.77
C THR A 442 16.43 -17.19 10.30
N GLN A 443 16.87 -15.99 9.94
CA GLN A 443 17.20 -15.65 8.57
C GLN A 443 18.72 -15.46 8.46
N THR A 444 19.28 -15.91 7.35
CA THR A 444 20.72 -15.84 7.06
C THR A 444 20.94 -15.80 5.55
N THR A 445 22.19 -15.78 5.11
CA THR A 445 22.55 -15.94 3.71
C THR A 445 23.41 -17.17 3.51
N LYS A 446 23.30 -17.79 2.33
CA LYS A 446 24.06 -18.98 1.97
C LYS A 446 24.64 -18.83 0.58
N THR A 447 25.96 -19.00 0.45
CA THR A 447 26.61 -19.02 -0.87
C THR A 447 26.45 -20.39 -1.51
N VAL A 448 25.85 -20.44 -2.71
CA VAL A 448 25.74 -21.63 -3.54
C VAL A 448 26.29 -21.30 -4.92
N ASN A 449 27.30 -22.05 -5.37
CA ASN A 449 27.96 -21.83 -6.67
C ASN A 449 28.42 -20.38 -6.91
N GLY A 450 28.90 -19.70 -5.86
CA GLY A 450 29.35 -18.31 -5.93
C GLY A 450 28.27 -17.24 -5.84
N VAL A 451 26.98 -17.63 -5.74
CA VAL A 451 25.84 -16.72 -5.57
C VAL A 451 25.39 -16.71 -4.12
N THR A 452 25.21 -15.54 -3.53
CA THR A 452 24.72 -15.39 -2.15
C THR A 452 23.18 -15.34 -2.16
N LEU A 453 22.56 -16.36 -1.56
CA LEU A 453 21.11 -16.54 -1.54
C LEU A 453 20.56 -16.30 -0.13
N GLN A 454 19.38 -15.70 -0.03
CA GLN A 454 18.69 -15.56 1.25
C GLN A 454 18.16 -16.93 1.69
N GLN A 455 18.28 -17.23 2.98
CA GLN A 455 17.77 -18.45 3.58
C GLN A 455 16.91 -18.10 4.79
N LEU A 456 15.71 -18.67 4.82
CA LEU A 456 14.80 -18.59 5.94
C LEU A 456 14.67 -19.97 6.61
N ASN A 457 14.94 -20.04 7.90
CA ASN A 457 14.71 -21.22 8.72
C ASN A 457 13.63 -20.89 9.74
N VAL A 458 12.45 -21.50 9.58
CA VAL A 458 11.34 -21.33 10.51
C VAL A 458 11.22 -22.54 11.39
N THR A 459 11.17 -22.30 12.70
CA THR A 459 10.71 -23.28 13.69
C THR A 459 9.28 -22.90 14.07
N ALA A 460 8.35 -23.84 14.00
CA ALA A 460 6.96 -23.65 14.38
C ALA A 460 6.51 -24.69 15.41
N ALA A 461 5.72 -24.27 16.38
CA ALA A 461 5.02 -25.16 17.30
C ALA A 461 3.67 -25.55 16.70
N VAL A 462 3.37 -26.85 16.66
CA VAL A 462 2.11 -27.40 16.15
C VAL A 462 1.40 -28.16 17.26
N TYR A 463 0.21 -27.70 17.62
CA TYR A 463 -0.66 -28.34 18.61
C TYR A 463 -1.28 -29.62 18.06
N ASN A 464 -1.26 -30.72 18.82
CA ASN A 464 -1.80 -32.03 18.41
C ASN A 464 -1.32 -32.42 16.99
N ALA A 465 0.00 -32.39 16.79
CA ALA A 465 0.59 -32.56 15.47
C ALA A 465 0.26 -33.90 14.78
N ASP A 466 -0.18 -34.90 15.55
CA ASP A 466 -0.66 -36.21 15.07
C ASP A 466 -1.95 -36.13 14.24
N GLN A 467 -2.68 -35.01 14.30
CA GLN A 467 -3.87 -34.77 13.47
C GLN A 467 -3.53 -34.33 12.04
N TYR A 468 -2.28 -33.94 11.78
CA TYR A 468 -1.84 -33.44 10.49
C TYR A 468 -0.92 -34.45 9.79
N THR A 469 -1.06 -34.54 8.47
CA THR A 469 -0.19 -35.35 7.61
C THR A 469 1.02 -34.56 7.12
N ASN A 470 0.85 -33.27 6.85
CA ASN A 470 1.91 -32.42 6.30
C ASN A 470 1.95 -31.09 7.04
N ILE A 471 3.15 -30.67 7.42
CA ILE A 471 3.45 -29.33 7.91
C ILE A 471 4.40 -28.67 6.91
N SER A 472 4.10 -27.45 6.49
CA SER A 472 4.83 -26.77 5.42
C SER A 472 5.04 -25.30 5.74
N LEU A 473 6.24 -24.82 5.43
CA LEU A 473 6.57 -23.41 5.34
C LEU A 473 6.21 -22.95 3.93
N ILE A 474 5.39 -21.91 3.85
CA ILE A 474 4.93 -21.30 2.60
C ILE A 474 5.60 -19.95 2.44
N VAL A 475 6.37 -19.79 1.37
CA VAL A 475 7.05 -18.54 1.04
C VAL A 475 6.56 -18.06 -0.32
N PRO A 476 5.67 -17.05 -0.37
CA PRO A 476 5.27 -16.42 -1.62
C PRO A 476 6.47 -15.76 -2.30
N GLN A 477 6.65 -16.03 -3.59
CA GLN A 477 7.70 -15.44 -4.42
C GLN A 477 7.12 -15.06 -5.80
N PRO A 478 7.66 -14.03 -6.47
CA PRO A 478 7.31 -13.78 -7.85
C PRO A 478 7.79 -14.94 -8.73
N SER A 479 6.93 -15.45 -9.61
CA SER A 479 7.29 -16.50 -10.58
C SER A 479 8.44 -16.12 -11.53
N ASN A 480 8.66 -14.82 -11.75
CA ASN A 480 9.80 -14.27 -12.47
C ASN A 480 10.37 -13.03 -11.76
N PHE A 481 11.52 -13.18 -11.11
CA PHE A 481 12.22 -12.12 -10.38
C PHE A 481 12.68 -10.95 -11.26
N SER A 482 12.91 -11.20 -12.55
CA SER A 482 13.35 -10.17 -13.51
C SER A 482 12.20 -9.35 -14.08
N ALA A 483 10.97 -9.86 -14.00
CA ALA A 483 9.79 -9.14 -14.46
C ALA A 483 9.43 -8.02 -13.49
N THR A 484 8.87 -6.94 -14.03
CA THR A 484 8.42 -5.80 -13.23
C THR A 484 7.16 -6.12 -12.43
N ILE A 485 6.19 -6.76 -13.09
CA ILE A 485 5.04 -7.41 -12.47
C ILE A 485 5.15 -8.89 -12.79
N SER A 486 4.96 -9.73 -11.78
CA SER A 486 4.93 -11.17 -11.92
C SER A 486 3.80 -11.73 -11.06
N PRO A 487 3.08 -12.77 -11.54
CA PRO A 487 2.26 -13.59 -10.67
C PRO A 487 3.06 -14.11 -9.48
N TRP A 488 2.40 -14.21 -8.35
CA TRP A 488 2.95 -14.79 -7.13
C TRP A 488 2.73 -16.29 -7.11
N VAL A 489 3.76 -17.04 -6.77
CA VAL A 489 3.72 -18.48 -6.55
C VAL A 489 4.10 -18.78 -5.10
N ALA A 490 3.42 -19.76 -4.52
CA ALA A 490 3.75 -20.26 -3.19
C ALA A 490 4.87 -21.30 -3.30
N GLU A 491 6.08 -20.95 -2.87
CA GLU A 491 7.13 -21.94 -2.70
C GLU A 491 6.91 -22.69 -1.39
N VAL A 492 6.87 -24.02 -1.47
CA VAL A 492 6.49 -24.89 -0.35
C VAL A 492 7.72 -25.65 0.13
N ALA A 493 8.17 -25.36 1.35
CA ALA A 493 9.23 -26.10 2.03
C ALA A 493 8.63 -27.05 3.08
N PRO A 494 8.82 -28.38 2.95
CA PRO A 494 8.32 -29.32 3.95
C PRO A 494 9.04 -29.11 5.29
N MET A 495 8.28 -29.10 6.39
CA MET A 495 8.83 -28.99 7.72
C MET A 495 8.94 -30.37 8.37
N LYS A 496 10.01 -30.59 9.13
CA LYS A 496 10.25 -31.86 9.83
C LYS A 496 10.12 -31.68 11.33
N ALA A 497 9.51 -32.64 12.01
CA ALA A 497 9.44 -32.65 13.46
C ALA A 497 10.86 -32.63 14.06
N SER A 498 11.13 -31.66 14.93
CA SER A 498 12.40 -31.50 15.64
C SER A 498 12.32 -31.94 17.10
N GLY A 499 11.12 -31.94 17.70
CA GLY A 499 10.91 -32.52 19.03
C GLY A 499 9.56 -32.14 19.65
N LYS A 500 9.07 -32.97 20.58
CA LYS A 500 7.88 -32.66 21.38
C LYS A 500 8.27 -31.76 22.56
N ILE A 501 7.49 -30.72 22.83
CA ILE A 501 7.69 -29.88 24.02
C ILE A 501 7.15 -30.63 25.23
N ALA A 502 8.04 -30.98 26.15
CA ALA A 502 7.74 -31.86 27.28
C ALA A 502 6.56 -31.35 28.11
N GLY A 503 5.62 -32.24 28.42
CA GLY A 503 4.43 -31.90 29.23
C GLY A 503 3.36 -31.08 28.52
N THR A 504 3.47 -30.87 27.20
CA THR A 504 2.45 -30.23 26.38
C THR A 504 2.06 -31.11 25.19
N ASN A 505 1.06 -30.69 24.41
CA ASN A 505 0.69 -31.33 23.15
C ASN A 505 1.33 -30.68 21.92
N TYR A 506 2.31 -29.80 22.11
CA TYR A 506 3.01 -29.13 21.03
C TYR A 506 4.20 -29.95 20.55
N THR A 507 4.32 -30.04 19.22
CA THR A 507 5.52 -30.56 18.56
C THR A 507 6.15 -29.46 17.75
N LEU A 508 7.45 -29.26 17.91
CA LEU A 508 8.23 -28.34 17.10
C LEU A 508 8.51 -28.98 15.74
N TYR A 509 8.35 -28.17 14.70
CA TYR A 509 8.70 -28.48 13.32
C TYR A 509 9.67 -27.43 12.82
N THR A 510 10.67 -27.84 12.04
CA THR A 510 11.61 -26.93 11.42
C THR A 510 11.58 -27.10 9.90
N GLY A 511 11.44 -25.99 9.18
CA GLY A 511 11.53 -25.90 7.73
C GLY A 511 12.61 -24.92 7.32
N SER A 512 13.29 -25.23 6.24
CA SER A 512 14.27 -24.33 5.63
C SER A 512 13.86 -24.05 4.20
N TRP A 513 13.71 -22.77 3.89
CA TRP A 513 13.54 -22.27 2.55
C TRP A 513 14.82 -21.53 2.14
N LEU A 514 15.29 -21.80 0.92
CA LEU A 514 16.45 -21.15 0.33
C LEU A 514 15.98 -20.50 -0.97
N ALA A 515 16.24 -19.22 -1.12
CA ALA A 515 15.90 -18.47 -2.31
C ALA A 515 16.48 -19.14 -3.56
N SER A 516 15.70 -19.21 -4.63
CA SER A 516 16.19 -19.67 -5.93
C SER A 516 17.03 -18.63 -6.68
N ASN A 517 17.01 -17.37 -6.21
CA ASN A 517 17.65 -16.23 -6.86
C ASN A 517 18.17 -15.24 -5.79
N GLU A 518 19.29 -14.57 -6.07
CA GLU A 518 19.87 -13.53 -5.19
C GLU A 518 18.96 -12.30 -5.01
N SER A 519 18.11 -12.04 -6.01
CA SER A 519 17.15 -10.94 -6.02
C SER A 519 15.83 -11.29 -5.31
N ALA A 520 15.76 -12.42 -4.60
CA ALA A 520 14.56 -12.82 -3.89
C ALA A 520 14.19 -11.76 -2.83
N PRO A 521 13.03 -11.11 -2.98
CA PRO A 521 12.59 -10.11 -2.03
C PRO A 521 12.13 -10.73 -0.71
N GLN A 522 12.24 -9.96 0.37
CA GLN A 522 11.73 -10.34 1.69
C GLN A 522 10.23 -10.06 1.74
N HIS A 523 9.43 -11.07 2.08
CA HIS A 523 7.97 -11.00 2.04
C HIS A 523 7.33 -11.69 3.25
N PRO A 524 6.01 -11.57 3.43
CA PRO A 524 5.31 -12.40 4.39
C PRO A 524 5.54 -13.89 4.14
N PHE A 525 5.44 -14.69 5.20
CA PHE A 525 5.46 -16.16 5.10
C PHE A 525 4.33 -16.75 5.93
N ASP A 526 3.94 -17.97 5.59
CA ASP A 526 2.91 -18.70 6.33
C ASP A 526 3.44 -20.07 6.76
N VAL A 527 2.84 -20.62 7.81
CA VAL A 527 3.03 -22.02 8.19
C VAL A 527 1.69 -22.72 8.10
N LEU A 528 1.62 -23.77 7.30
CA LEU A 528 0.41 -24.51 6.99
C LEU A 528 0.54 -25.96 7.48
N ALA A 529 -0.42 -26.39 8.30
CA ALA A 529 -0.63 -27.77 8.70
C ALA A 529 -1.87 -28.32 8.02
N THR A 530 -1.78 -29.49 7.36
CA THR A 530 -2.89 -30.13 6.65
C THR A 530 -3.01 -31.60 7.03
N GLY A 531 -4.23 -32.08 7.22
CA GLY A 531 -4.52 -33.46 7.55
C GLY A 531 -5.96 -33.87 7.25
N PRO A 532 -6.34 -35.13 7.56
CA PRO A 532 -7.67 -35.67 7.26
C PRO A 532 -8.82 -34.94 7.97
N GLN A 533 -8.55 -34.28 9.09
CA GLN A 533 -9.55 -33.55 9.89
C GLN A 533 -9.64 -32.06 9.53
N GLY A 534 -8.80 -31.56 8.63
CA GLY A 534 -8.77 -30.16 8.21
C GLY A 534 -7.37 -29.58 8.11
N SER A 535 -7.30 -28.25 8.09
CA SER A 535 -6.06 -27.48 8.05
C SER A 535 -6.02 -26.41 9.13
N ALA A 536 -4.82 -26.08 9.59
CA ALA A 536 -4.54 -24.95 10.44
C ALA A 536 -3.38 -24.15 9.86
N SER A 537 -3.41 -22.83 10.00
CA SER A 537 -2.36 -21.97 9.47
C SER A 537 -2.05 -20.83 10.42
N SER A 538 -0.77 -20.45 10.46
CA SER A 538 -0.37 -19.11 10.89
C SER A 538 -0.07 -18.29 9.66
N THR A 539 -0.77 -17.17 9.54
CA THR A 539 -0.67 -16.23 8.44
C THR A 539 -0.28 -14.84 8.95
N PHE A 540 0.14 -13.95 8.06
CA PHE A 540 0.58 -12.57 8.41
C PHE A 540 1.90 -12.51 9.18
N ASN A 541 2.73 -13.54 9.06
CA ASN A 541 4.07 -13.50 9.63
C ASN A 541 5.00 -12.67 8.73
N SER A 542 5.86 -11.85 9.34
CA SER A 542 6.83 -11.04 8.62
C SER A 542 8.24 -11.60 8.78
N TRP A 543 9.02 -11.60 7.70
CA TRP A 543 10.46 -11.90 7.78
C TRP A 543 11.21 -10.94 8.68
N GLY A 544 10.77 -9.68 8.77
CA GLY A 544 11.39 -8.69 9.64
C GLY A 544 11.32 -9.05 11.14
N ASP A 545 10.41 -9.94 11.51
CA ASP A 545 10.27 -10.44 12.89
C ASP A 545 11.17 -11.66 13.18
N VAL A 546 11.84 -12.20 12.16
CA VAL A 546 12.78 -13.33 12.30
C VAL A 546 14.20 -12.80 12.52
N PRO A 547 14.93 -13.25 13.56
CA PRO A 547 16.29 -12.79 13.83
C PRO A 547 17.26 -13.08 12.67
N PHE A 548 18.05 -12.06 12.29
CA PHE A 548 19.13 -12.22 11.32
C PHE A 548 20.42 -12.72 12.00
N VAL A 549 20.98 -13.80 11.46
CA VAL A 549 22.23 -14.42 11.93
C VAL A 549 23.25 -14.34 10.81
N LEU A 550 24.36 -13.64 11.10
CA LEU A 550 25.51 -13.46 10.20
C LEU A 550 26.23 -14.77 9.89
#